data_AF-A0A7S0X5N7-F1
#
_entry.id   AF-A0A7S0X5N7-F1
#
_cell.length_a   1.000
_cell.length_b   1.000
_cell.length_c   1.000
_cell.angle_alpha   90.00
_cell.angle_beta   90.00
_cell.angle_gamma   90.00
#
_symmetry.space_group_name_H-M   'P 1'
#
loop_
_entity.id
_entity.type
_entity.pdbx_description
1 polymer ?
#
loop_
_entity_poly.entity_id
_entity_poly.type
_entity_poly.pdbx_seq_one_letter_code
_entity_poly.pdbx_strand_id
1 'polypeptide(L)'
;YLEASSGSDGLTERSIAIMSKSDRQQEMELDYYGPDYVSEGDISGRELALMCYAKYGKYHDMAIKHIRMGEGMNRWVSLNLYVGHLGQRSYPATEETYVEQMDSIAYMITTWGQADYCREFFREPPIARRGLPSRPRVDTCVTLQFNRSPTWDDELGDEFFTY
;
A
#
# COMPACT_ATOMS: atom_id res chain seq x y z
N TYR A 1 -19.05 -12.19 48.26
CA TYR A 1 -19.71 -11.37 47.22
C TYR A 1 -18.80 -10.18 47.00
N LEU A 2 -17.89 -10.27 46.01
CA LEU A 2 -18.00 -9.61 44.68
C LEU A 2 -17.70 -8.10 44.83
N GLU A 3 -16.76 -7.43 44.16
CA GLU A 3 -16.06 -7.67 42.88
C GLU A 3 -14.74 -6.87 42.84
N ALA A 4 -13.77 -7.40 42.10
CA ALA A 4 -12.60 -6.67 41.60
C ALA A 4 -13.00 -5.92 40.32
N SER A 5 -12.49 -4.69 40.15
CA SER A 5 -12.56 -3.95 38.89
C SER A 5 -11.30 -3.10 38.72
N SER A 6 -10.29 -3.71 38.11
CA SER A 6 -9.12 -3.04 37.54
C SER A 6 -9.54 -2.27 36.28
N GLY A 7 -9.63 -0.95 36.38
CA GLY A 7 -9.74 -0.05 35.23
C GLY A 7 -8.38 0.61 34.97
N SER A 8 -7.54 -0.03 34.16
CA SER A 8 -6.32 0.57 33.62
C SER A 8 -6.68 1.43 32.41
N ASP A 9 -7.09 2.68 32.66
CA ASP A 9 -7.17 3.71 31.62
C ASP A 9 -5.81 4.38 31.47
N GLY A 10 -5.25 4.30 30.27
CA GLY A 10 -4.00 4.98 29.94
C GLY A 10 -3.21 4.34 28.82
N LEU A 11 -3.85 4.01 27.69
CA LEU A 11 -3.14 3.77 26.43
C LEU A 11 -2.56 5.12 25.96
N THR A 12 -1.39 5.45 26.50
CA THR A 12 -0.63 6.66 26.16
C THR A 12 -0.14 6.56 24.71
N GLU A 13 -0.04 7.71 24.03
CA GLU A 13 0.45 7.95 22.66
C GLU A 13 1.76 7.21 22.27
N ARG A 14 2.45 6.60 23.24
CA ARG A 14 3.58 5.68 23.07
C ARG A 14 3.26 4.38 22.34
N SER A 15 1.99 3.93 22.30
CA SER A 15 1.60 2.71 21.57
C SER A 15 1.44 2.93 20.07
N ILE A 16 1.33 4.18 19.61
CA ILE A 16 1.24 4.52 18.17
C ILE A 16 2.63 4.47 17.50
N ALA A 17 3.71 4.48 18.30
CA ALA A 17 5.09 4.28 17.83
C ALA A 17 5.49 2.81 17.59
N ILE A 18 4.58 1.86 17.86
CA ILE A 18 4.75 0.43 17.59
C ILE A 18 4.12 0.18 16.20
N MET A 19 4.80 0.15 15.06
CA MET A 19 6.18 -0.18 14.74
C MET A 19 6.54 0.60 13.46
N SER A 20 7.34 1.66 13.54
CA SER A 20 8.20 1.99 12.41
C SER A 20 9.17 0.81 12.23
N LYS A 21 9.50 0.40 11.00
CA LYS A 21 10.62 -0.54 10.80
C LYS A 21 11.82 -0.01 11.61
N SER A 22 12.51 -0.86 12.37
CA SER A 22 13.68 -0.40 13.13
C SER A 22 14.68 0.24 12.17
N ASP A 23 15.39 1.29 12.59
CA ASP A 23 16.38 1.98 11.76
C ASP A 23 17.36 0.99 11.10
N ARG A 24 17.75 -0.05 11.85
CA ARG A 24 18.60 -1.16 11.36
C ARG A 24 17.99 -1.95 10.20
N GLN A 25 16.68 -2.15 10.21
CA GLN A 25 15.97 -2.82 9.12
C GLN A 25 15.83 -1.91 7.90
N GLN A 26 15.57 -0.62 8.11
CA GLN A 26 15.56 0.35 7.02
C GLN A 26 16.94 0.48 6.37
N GLU A 27 18.01 0.48 7.17
CA GLU A 27 19.40 0.52 6.70
C GLU A 27 19.77 -0.74 5.90
N MET A 28 19.37 -1.94 6.36
CA MET A 28 19.58 -3.18 5.59
C MET A 28 18.77 -3.23 4.29
N GLU A 29 17.53 -2.72 4.29
CA GLU A 29 16.72 -2.63 3.08
C GLU A 29 17.31 -1.61 2.09
N LEU A 30 17.83 -0.49 2.58
CA LEU A 30 18.55 0.50 1.76
C LEU A 30 19.81 -0.10 1.13
N ASP A 31 20.62 -0.82 1.90
CA ASP A 31 21.83 -1.49 1.42
C ASP A 31 21.52 -2.55 0.35
N TYR A 32 20.41 -3.27 0.51
CA TYR A 32 20.03 -4.37 -0.38
C TYR A 32 19.31 -3.91 -1.65
N TYR A 33 18.37 -2.96 -1.55
CA TYR A 33 17.56 -2.48 -2.69
C TYR A 33 18.15 -1.25 -3.38
N GLY A 34 19.07 -0.54 -2.72
CA GLY A 34 19.80 0.59 -3.27
C GLY A 34 18.98 1.90 -3.37
N PRO A 35 19.46 2.89 -4.14
CA PRO A 35 18.84 4.22 -4.23
C PRO A 35 17.43 4.20 -4.81
N ASP A 36 17.07 3.17 -5.59
CA ASP A 36 15.74 2.98 -6.18
C ASP A 36 14.65 2.72 -5.12
N TYR A 37 15.01 2.48 -3.86
CA TYR A 37 14.08 2.30 -2.73
C TYR A 37 13.71 3.61 -2.01
N VAL A 38 14.49 4.68 -2.21
CA VAL A 38 14.35 5.97 -1.50
C VAL A 38 14.32 7.12 -2.49
N SER A 39 13.76 6.92 -3.68
CA SER A 39 13.65 8.03 -4.62
C SER A 39 12.72 9.10 -4.04
N GLU A 40 13.11 10.37 -4.19
CA GLU A 40 12.25 11.52 -3.95
C GLU A 40 11.67 11.96 -5.31
N GLY A 41 10.34 12.10 -5.39
CA GLY A 41 9.63 12.44 -6.63
C GLY A 41 8.82 11.28 -7.21
N ASP A 42 8.82 11.15 -8.54
CA ASP A 42 8.01 10.18 -9.28
C ASP A 42 8.33 8.74 -8.87
N ILE A 43 7.31 7.92 -8.67
CA ILE A 43 7.48 6.50 -8.39
C ILE A 43 7.55 5.73 -9.72
N SER A 44 8.53 4.83 -9.85
CA SER A 44 8.65 3.92 -11.01
C SER A 44 8.01 2.56 -10.73
N GLY A 45 7.67 1.82 -11.79
CA GLY A 45 7.15 0.45 -11.64
C GLY A 45 8.13 -0.49 -10.94
N ARG A 46 9.43 -0.32 -11.19
CA ARG A 46 10.50 -1.08 -10.53
C ARG A 46 10.55 -0.78 -9.04
N GLU A 47 10.54 0.50 -8.65
CA GLU A 47 10.52 0.92 -7.25
C GLU A 47 9.28 0.36 -6.53
N LEU A 48 8.11 0.44 -7.16
CA LEU A 48 6.86 -0.10 -6.61
C LEU A 48 6.94 -1.63 -6.37
N ALA A 49 7.52 -2.38 -7.31
CA ALA A 49 7.76 -3.81 -7.16
C ALA A 49 8.73 -4.14 -6.02
N LEU A 50 9.84 -3.38 -5.90
CA LEU A 50 10.83 -3.56 -4.84
C LEU A 50 10.24 -3.24 -3.47
N MET A 51 9.44 -2.19 -3.35
CA MET A 51 8.74 -1.84 -2.11
C MET A 51 7.75 -2.92 -1.67
N CYS A 52 7.02 -3.50 -2.62
CA CYS A 52 6.15 -4.64 -2.38
C CYS A 52 6.94 -5.85 -1.84
N TYR A 53 8.07 -6.18 -2.47
CA TYR A 53 8.95 -7.26 -2.03
C TYR A 53 9.59 -6.98 -0.67
N ALA A 54 10.02 -5.75 -0.39
CA ALA A 54 10.56 -5.36 0.93
C ALA A 54 9.54 -5.54 2.06
N LYS A 55 8.25 -5.23 1.81
CA LYS A 55 7.20 -5.35 2.81
C LYS A 55 6.65 -6.77 2.97
N TYR A 56 6.47 -7.49 1.86
CA TYR A 56 5.77 -8.79 1.85
C TYR A 56 6.66 -9.99 1.52
N GLY A 57 7.92 -9.78 1.15
CA GLY A 57 8.86 -10.81 0.71
C GLY A 57 8.51 -11.44 -0.64
N LYS A 58 7.57 -10.84 -1.38
CA LYS A 58 7.04 -11.35 -2.66
C LYS A 58 6.63 -10.19 -3.57
N TYR A 59 6.80 -10.37 -4.88
CA TYR A 59 6.31 -9.45 -5.91
C TYR A 59 4.83 -9.69 -6.16
N HIS A 60 3.99 -9.21 -5.24
CA HIS A 60 2.55 -9.35 -5.38
C HIS A 60 2.01 -8.57 -6.57
N ASP A 61 0.97 -9.12 -7.17
CA ASP A 61 0.18 -8.50 -8.21
C ASP A 61 -0.62 -7.33 -7.63
N MET A 62 -0.67 -6.23 -8.36
CA MET A 62 -1.30 -4.98 -7.91
C MET A 62 -2.23 -4.43 -8.97
N ALA A 63 -3.35 -3.86 -8.53
CA ALA A 63 -4.26 -3.17 -9.43
C ALA A 63 -4.90 -1.96 -8.75
N ILE A 64 -5.12 -0.91 -9.52
CA ILE A 64 -5.98 0.19 -9.09
C ILE A 64 -7.44 -0.23 -9.27
N LYS A 65 -8.24 -0.05 -8.22
CA LYS A 65 -9.69 -0.18 -8.26
C LYS A 65 -10.33 1.14 -7.87
N HIS A 66 -11.23 1.61 -8.72
CA HIS A 66 -12.09 2.75 -8.44
C HIS A 66 -13.56 2.32 -8.32
N ILE A 67 -14.30 2.91 -7.39
CA ILE A 67 -15.73 2.65 -7.18
C ILE A 67 -16.45 3.98 -7.05
N ARG A 68 -17.51 4.19 -7.85
CA ARG A 68 -18.41 5.33 -7.71
C ARG A 68 -19.53 4.99 -6.73
N MET A 69 -19.61 5.70 -5.62
CA MET A 69 -20.58 5.45 -4.54
C MET A 69 -21.95 6.11 -4.79
N GLY A 70 -22.50 5.96 -5.99
CA GLY A 70 -23.80 6.54 -6.38
C GLY A 70 -23.72 7.99 -6.87
N GLU A 71 -24.87 8.56 -7.22
CA GLU A 71 -24.96 9.97 -7.65
C GLU A 71 -24.71 10.90 -6.47
N GLY A 72 -23.71 11.79 -6.60
CA GLY A 72 -23.38 12.82 -5.60
C GLY A 72 -22.37 12.42 -4.52
N MET A 73 -21.73 11.25 -4.60
CA MET A 73 -20.63 10.87 -3.70
C MET A 73 -19.29 10.77 -4.43
N ASN A 74 -18.22 11.18 -3.74
CA ASN A 74 -16.85 11.14 -4.23
C ASN A 74 -16.44 9.71 -4.59
N ARG A 75 -15.71 9.56 -5.70
CA ARG A 75 -15.20 8.26 -6.15
C ARG A 75 -14.11 7.75 -5.22
N TRP A 76 -14.20 6.47 -4.85
CA TRP A 76 -13.15 5.79 -4.09
C TRP A 76 -12.12 5.16 -5.00
N VAL A 77 -10.88 5.61 -4.91
CA VAL A 77 -9.72 5.05 -5.62
C VAL A 77 -8.82 4.34 -4.62
N SER A 78 -8.40 3.14 -4.98
CA SER A 78 -7.61 2.28 -4.10
C SER A 78 -6.64 1.41 -4.86
N LEU A 79 -5.46 1.17 -4.28
CA LEU A 79 -4.49 0.19 -4.76
C LEU A 79 -4.72 -1.13 -4.01
N ASN A 80 -5.03 -2.18 -4.75
CA ASN A 80 -5.24 -3.52 -4.23
C ASN A 80 -4.04 -4.42 -4.54
N LEU A 81 -3.53 -5.08 -3.51
CA LEU A 81 -2.49 -6.09 -3.61
C LEU A 81 -3.10 -7.48 -3.47
N TYR A 82 -2.91 -8.32 -4.47
CA TYR A 82 -3.47 -9.66 -4.57
C TYR A 82 -2.46 -10.74 -4.15
N VAL A 83 -2.95 -11.94 -3.84
CA VAL A 83 -2.10 -13.08 -3.46
C VAL A 83 -1.20 -13.58 -4.60
N GLY A 84 -1.66 -13.35 -5.85
CA GLY A 84 -0.87 -13.64 -7.04
C GLY A 84 0.47 -12.93 -6.96
N HIS A 85 1.54 -13.62 -7.32
CA HIS A 85 2.87 -13.04 -7.32
C HIS A 85 3.70 -13.60 -8.46
N LEU A 86 4.65 -12.79 -8.92
CA LEU A 86 5.63 -13.19 -9.90
C LEU A 86 6.42 -14.41 -9.38
N GLY A 87 6.53 -15.46 -10.21
CA GLY A 87 7.15 -16.73 -9.85
C GLY A 87 6.18 -17.83 -9.36
N GLN A 88 4.89 -17.54 -9.19
CA GLN A 88 3.89 -18.58 -8.97
C GLN A 88 3.61 -19.35 -10.27
N ARG A 89 3.53 -20.70 -10.20
CA ARG A 89 3.38 -21.59 -11.39
C ARG A 89 2.18 -21.25 -12.28
N SER A 90 1.14 -20.63 -11.72
CA SER A 90 -0.09 -20.25 -12.40
C SER A 90 -0.22 -18.74 -12.60
N TYR A 91 0.84 -17.95 -12.39
CA TYR A 91 0.79 -16.52 -12.65
C TYR A 91 0.86 -16.28 -14.16
N PRO A 92 -0.09 -15.54 -14.75
CA PRO A 92 -0.23 -15.45 -16.20
C PRO A 92 0.79 -14.51 -16.86
N ALA A 93 1.42 -13.60 -16.10
CA ALA A 93 2.32 -12.59 -16.65
C ALA A 93 3.81 -12.96 -16.47
N THR A 94 4.63 -12.54 -17.44
CA THR A 94 6.09 -12.60 -17.36
C THR A 94 6.61 -11.47 -16.46
N GLU A 95 7.90 -11.50 -16.13
CA GLU A 95 8.56 -10.43 -15.36
C GLU A 95 8.46 -9.09 -16.07
N GLU A 96 8.71 -9.06 -17.38
CA GLU A 96 8.62 -7.84 -18.20
C GLU A 96 7.21 -7.24 -18.15
N THR A 97 6.17 -8.06 -18.40
CA THR A 97 4.78 -7.61 -18.33
C THR A 97 4.37 -7.17 -16.94
N TYR A 98 4.86 -7.84 -15.89
CA TYR A 98 4.62 -7.41 -14.51
C TYR A 98 5.20 -6.02 -14.25
N VAL A 99 6.45 -5.78 -14.63
CA VAL A 99 7.10 -4.47 -14.45
C VAL A 99 6.39 -3.38 -15.25
N GLU A 100 6.00 -3.64 -16.50
CA GLU A 100 5.21 -2.70 -17.31
C GLU A 100 3.85 -2.35 -16.68
N GLN A 101 3.17 -3.32 -16.09
CA GLN A 101 1.94 -3.09 -15.33
C GLN A 101 2.21 -2.25 -14.08
N MET A 102 3.28 -2.56 -13.34
CA MET A 102 3.65 -1.76 -12.17
C MET A 102 4.01 -0.33 -12.58
N ASP A 103 4.63 -0.14 -13.74
CA ASP A 103 5.00 1.17 -14.24
C ASP A 103 3.76 2.00 -14.62
N SER A 104 2.76 1.36 -15.24
CA SER A 104 1.47 1.98 -15.52
C SER A 104 0.75 2.42 -14.22
N ILE A 105 0.82 1.59 -13.17
CA ILE A 105 0.26 1.92 -11.86
C ILE A 105 1.05 3.05 -11.19
N ALA A 106 2.37 3.00 -11.25
CA ALA A 106 3.26 3.98 -10.67
C ALA A 106 3.08 5.36 -11.34
N TYR A 107 2.90 5.37 -12.67
CA TYR A 107 2.55 6.57 -13.43
C TYR A 107 1.23 7.20 -12.94
N MET A 108 0.18 6.39 -12.72
CA MET A 108 -1.09 6.88 -12.18
C MET A 108 -0.92 7.45 -10.76
N ILE A 109 -0.25 6.75 -9.87
CA ILE A 109 0.00 7.18 -8.49
C ILE A 109 0.79 8.50 -8.46
N THR A 110 1.80 8.63 -9.33
CA THR A 110 2.59 9.85 -9.50
C THR A 110 1.73 11.00 -10.00
N THR A 111 0.91 10.75 -11.02
CA THR A 111 0.01 11.76 -11.61
C THR A 111 -0.98 12.30 -10.58
N TRP A 112 -1.43 11.48 -9.62
CA TRP A 112 -2.30 11.90 -8.52
C TRP A 112 -1.58 12.53 -7.33
N GLY A 113 -0.25 12.70 -7.37
CA GLY A 113 0.53 13.21 -6.25
C GLY A 113 0.50 12.29 -5.02
N GLN A 114 0.27 10.98 -5.21
CA GLN A 114 0.14 9.98 -4.14
C GLN A 114 1.40 9.11 -3.97
N ALA A 115 2.50 9.46 -4.64
CA ALA A 115 3.76 8.72 -4.56
C ALA A 115 4.27 8.59 -3.12
N ASP A 116 4.30 9.69 -2.37
CA ASP A 116 4.80 9.69 -0.99
C ASP A 116 3.88 8.90 -0.05
N TYR A 117 2.56 9.05 -0.19
CA TYR A 117 1.59 8.27 0.57
C TYR A 117 1.72 6.76 0.31
N CYS A 118 2.00 6.38 -0.94
CA CYS A 118 2.28 5.00 -1.32
C CYS A 118 3.58 4.49 -0.67
N ARG A 119 4.67 5.28 -0.73
CA ARG A 119 5.95 4.94 -0.09
C ARG A 119 5.81 4.77 1.42
N GLU A 120 5.11 5.69 2.09
CA GLU A 120 4.83 5.59 3.53
C GLU A 120 4.09 4.29 3.85
N PHE A 121 3.05 3.95 3.08
CA PHE A 121 2.35 2.68 3.24
C PHE A 121 3.29 1.49 3.10
N PHE A 122 4.19 1.45 2.13
CA PHE A 122 5.12 0.33 1.96
C PHE A 122 6.26 0.28 2.98
N ARG A 123 6.65 1.43 3.56
CA ARG A 123 7.61 1.52 4.67
C ARG A 123 7.00 1.03 5.99
N GLU A 124 5.70 1.23 6.19
CA GLU A 124 5.01 0.68 7.35
C GLU A 124 5.03 -0.87 7.32
N PRO A 125 5.20 -1.53 8.47
CA PRO A 125 5.16 -2.99 8.52
C PRO A 125 3.77 -3.52 8.16
N PRO A 126 3.67 -4.82 7.82
CA PRO A 126 2.39 -5.44 7.48
C PRO A 126 1.45 -5.48 8.70
N ILE A 127 0.65 -4.43 8.89
CA ILE A 127 -0.34 -4.31 9.97
C ILE A 127 -1.73 -4.61 9.41
N ALA A 128 -2.50 -5.44 10.10
CA ALA A 128 -3.91 -5.65 9.78
C ALA A 128 -4.69 -4.39 10.15
N ARG A 129 -5.37 -3.76 9.18
CA ARG A 129 -6.13 -2.52 9.41
C ARG A 129 -7.61 -2.75 9.13
N ARG A 130 -8.46 -2.44 10.12
CA ARG A 130 -9.94 -2.40 10.01
C ARG A 130 -10.56 -3.64 9.34
N GLY A 131 -10.11 -4.84 9.72
CA GLY A 131 -10.62 -6.10 9.16
C GLY A 131 -9.99 -6.53 7.84
N LEU A 132 -9.11 -5.72 7.24
CA LEU A 132 -8.26 -6.15 6.11
C LEU A 132 -7.04 -6.91 6.62
N PRO A 133 -6.63 -7.98 5.93
CA PRO A 133 -5.53 -8.82 6.36
C PRO A 133 -4.21 -8.04 6.29
N SER A 134 -3.26 -8.40 7.14
CA SER A 134 -1.92 -7.83 7.11
C SER A 134 -1.13 -8.23 5.85
N ARG A 135 -1.54 -9.31 5.16
CA ARG A 135 -0.90 -9.83 3.95
C ARG A 135 -1.96 -10.26 2.93
N PRO A 136 -1.68 -10.21 1.62
CA PRO A 136 -2.62 -10.69 0.61
C PRO A 136 -2.96 -12.18 0.82
N ARG A 137 -4.26 -12.50 0.79
CA ARG A 137 -4.81 -13.87 0.90
C ARG A 137 -5.63 -14.21 -0.35
N VAL A 138 -5.95 -15.49 -0.50
CA VAL A 138 -6.71 -16.01 -1.66
C VAL A 138 -8.12 -15.41 -1.74
N ASP A 139 -8.73 -15.13 -0.58
CA ASP A 139 -10.08 -14.57 -0.45
C ASP A 139 -10.09 -13.05 -0.24
N THR A 140 -8.94 -12.46 0.12
CA THR A 140 -8.89 -11.06 0.57
C THR A 140 -7.60 -10.37 0.13
N CYS A 141 -7.73 -9.21 -0.52
CA CYS A 141 -6.60 -8.37 -0.90
C CYS A 141 -6.19 -7.40 0.23
N VAL A 142 -4.97 -6.88 0.15
CA VAL A 142 -4.58 -5.72 0.96
C VAL A 142 -4.91 -4.47 0.15
N THR A 143 -5.63 -3.53 0.74
CA THR A 143 -6.08 -2.32 0.05
C THR A 143 -5.49 -1.07 0.68
N LEU A 144 -4.78 -0.28 -0.11
CA LEU A 144 -4.41 1.09 0.19
C LEU A 144 -5.47 2.02 -0.41
N GLN A 145 -6.15 2.82 0.41
CA GLN A 145 -7.22 3.72 -0.03
C GLN A 145 -6.65 5.13 -0.19
N PHE A 146 -6.62 5.65 -1.42
CA PHE A 146 -6.04 6.96 -1.69
C PHE A 146 -6.93 8.10 -1.17
N ASN A 147 -8.25 7.92 -1.12
CA ASN A 147 -9.19 8.90 -0.52
C ASN A 147 -8.93 9.21 0.97
N ARG A 148 -8.09 8.42 1.64
CA ARG A 148 -7.69 8.69 3.03
C ARG A 148 -6.37 9.44 3.13
N SER A 149 -5.70 9.66 2.00
CA SER A 149 -4.52 10.49 1.95
C SER A 149 -4.92 11.94 2.20
N PRO A 150 -4.19 12.67 3.07
CA PRO A 150 -4.45 14.08 3.31
C PRO A 150 -4.20 14.95 2.06
N THR A 151 -3.47 14.42 1.08
CA THR A 151 -3.17 15.10 -0.20
C THR A 151 -4.10 14.67 -1.33
N TRP A 152 -5.10 13.84 -1.06
CA TRP A 152 -6.04 13.39 -2.09
C TRP A 152 -6.99 14.53 -2.49
N ASP A 153 -7.06 14.76 -3.79
CA ASP A 153 -8.06 15.65 -4.39
C ASP A 153 -9.22 14.80 -4.91
N ASP A 154 -10.41 15.01 -4.37
CA ASP A 154 -11.61 14.29 -4.79
C ASP A 154 -12.05 14.66 -6.22
N GLU A 155 -11.66 15.84 -6.74
CA GLU A 155 -11.96 16.26 -8.11
C GLU A 155 -11.13 15.45 -9.14
N LEU A 156 -9.89 15.04 -8.80
CA LEU A 156 -9.06 14.17 -9.64
C LEU A 156 -9.70 12.80 -9.90
N GLY A 157 -10.39 12.25 -8.90
CA GLY A 157 -11.11 10.99 -9.03
C GLY A 157 -12.22 11.08 -10.08
N ASP A 158 -12.87 12.24 -10.19
CA ASP A 158 -13.98 12.49 -11.10
C ASP A 158 -13.53 12.75 -12.55
N GLU A 159 -12.37 13.40 -12.74
CA GLU A 159 -11.78 13.64 -14.07
C GLU A 159 -11.21 12.37 -14.72
N PHE A 160 -10.38 11.61 -14.00
CA PHE A 160 -9.63 10.48 -14.58
C PHE A 160 -10.47 9.23 -14.89
N PHE A 161 -11.63 9.06 -14.24
CA PHE A 161 -12.46 7.85 -14.36
C PHE A 161 -13.84 8.13 -14.95
N THR A 162 -13.92 8.92 -16.02
CA THR A 162 -15.15 9.53 -16.56
C THR A 162 -16.22 8.56 -17.11
N TYR A 163 -16.10 7.24 -16.93
CA TYR A 163 -17.02 6.23 -17.46
C TYR A 163 -17.58 5.29 -16.39
#